data_AF-A0A151ZHU9-F1
#
_entry.id   AF-A0A151ZHU9-F1
#
_cell.length_a   1.000
_cell.length_b   1.000
_cell.length_c   1.000
_cell.angle_alpha   90.00
_cell.angle_beta   90.00
_cell.angle_gamma   90.00
#
_symmetry.space_group_name_H-M   'P 1'
#
loop_
_entity.id
_entity.type
_entity.pdbx_description
1 polymer ?
#
loop_
_entity_poly.entity_id
_entity_poly.type
_entity_poly.pdbx_seq_one_letter_code
_entity_poly.pdbx_strand_id
1 'polypeptide(L)'
;MDTDKKIQLNLPEIKDEYDKMKISLIQDFPECYQPISLAIDCERENRGKSAKEIEKQCYYEKSHMNFCILSTFCPTEARDLIDCYNGNIIAINSQNHKKSKCSQLFNIFDACLQKKTEQLEKEMNDSTYKPPPPKAKVVYVNENTKIN
;
A
#
# COMPACT_ATOMS: atom_id res chain seq x y z
N MET A 1 -4.29 -20.29 -19.05
CA MET A 1 -3.16 -20.08 -18.12
C MET A 1 -3.77 -19.80 -16.77
N ASP A 2 -3.84 -20.83 -15.92
CA ASP A 2 -4.37 -20.76 -14.56
C ASP A 2 -3.30 -20.20 -13.63
N THR A 3 -3.48 -18.95 -13.18
CA THR A 3 -2.72 -18.39 -12.05
C THR A 3 -3.58 -17.45 -11.21
N ASP A 4 -4.82 -17.85 -10.89
CA ASP A 4 -5.50 -17.34 -9.68
C ASP A 4 -4.88 -18.02 -8.45
N LYS A 5 -3.60 -17.73 -8.18
CA LYS A 5 -3.00 -18.04 -6.87
C LYS A 5 -3.65 -17.11 -5.86
N LYS A 6 -4.79 -17.54 -5.29
CA LYS A 6 -5.43 -16.88 -4.16
C LYS A 6 -4.43 -16.84 -3.01
N ILE A 7 -3.95 -15.65 -2.68
CA ILE A 7 -3.11 -15.41 -1.50
C ILE A 7 -3.97 -15.72 -0.28
N GLN A 8 -3.57 -16.73 0.48
CA GLN A 8 -4.16 -17.03 1.79
C GLN A 8 -3.29 -16.34 2.85
N LEU A 9 -3.92 -15.43 3.60
CA LEU A 9 -3.28 -14.74 4.71
C LEU A 9 -3.74 -15.39 6.01
N ASN A 10 -2.77 -15.90 6.79
CA ASN A 10 -2.98 -16.34 8.15
C ASN A 10 -2.83 -15.12 9.06
N LEU A 11 -3.94 -14.57 9.54
CA LEU A 11 -3.96 -13.42 10.42
C LEU A 11 -4.36 -13.84 11.85
N PRO A 12 -3.79 -13.21 12.89
CA PRO A 12 -4.21 -13.43 14.27
C PRO A 12 -5.69 -13.04 14.46
N GLU A 13 -6.30 -13.53 15.54
CA GLU A 13 -7.68 -13.21 15.92
C GLU A 13 -7.94 -11.69 15.96
N ILE A 14 -9.13 -11.26 15.51
CA ILE A 14 -9.56 -9.85 15.56
C ILE A 14 -9.87 -9.47 17.00
N LYS A 15 -9.05 -8.58 17.59
CA LYS A 15 -9.23 -8.14 18.98
C LYS A 15 -9.83 -6.74 19.08
N ASP A 16 -9.64 -5.89 18.08
CA ASP A 16 -10.14 -4.52 18.06
C ASP A 16 -10.41 -3.97 16.64
N GLU A 17 -10.84 -2.70 16.55
CA GLU A 17 -11.09 -2.00 15.28
C GLU A 17 -9.82 -1.78 14.44
N TYR A 18 -8.63 -1.75 15.08
CA TYR A 18 -7.36 -1.63 14.36
C TYR A 18 -7.04 -2.93 13.63
N ASP A 19 -7.30 -4.08 14.24
CA ASP A 19 -7.16 -5.38 13.57
C ASP A 19 -8.11 -5.48 12.36
N LYS A 20 -9.35 -4.99 12.47
CA LYS A 20 -10.30 -4.94 11.33
C LYS A 20 -9.78 -4.05 10.20
N MET A 21 -9.32 -2.84 10.52
CA MET A 21 -8.75 -1.90 9.54
C MET A 21 -7.53 -2.51 8.83
N LYS A 22 -6.66 -3.16 9.59
CA LYS A 22 -5.47 -3.86 9.10
C LYS A 22 -5.87 -4.96 8.12
N ILE A 23 -6.80 -5.82 8.51
CA ILE A 23 -7.30 -6.90 7.66
C ILE A 23 -7.91 -6.35 6.37
N SER A 24 -8.77 -5.34 6.48
CA SER A 24 -9.43 -4.72 5.32
C SER A 24 -8.41 -4.21 4.30
N LEU A 25 -7.39 -3.49 4.75
CA LEU A 25 -6.37 -2.95 3.85
C LEU A 25 -5.46 -4.04 3.27
N ILE A 26 -5.08 -5.05 4.07
CA ILE A 26 -4.21 -6.14 3.60
C ILE A 26 -4.96 -7.03 2.59
N GLN A 27 -6.28 -7.18 2.72
CA GLN A 27 -7.08 -7.92 1.74
C GLN A 27 -7.00 -7.30 0.34
N ASP A 28 -6.96 -5.98 0.26
CA ASP A 28 -6.88 -5.24 -1.00
C ASP A 28 -5.43 -5.04 -1.48
N PHE A 29 -4.48 -4.98 -0.54
CA PHE A 29 -3.05 -4.71 -0.78
C PHE A 29 -2.15 -5.69 -0.02
N PRO A 30 -2.19 -7.00 -0.34
CA PRO A 30 -1.42 -8.02 0.40
C PRO A 30 0.09 -7.81 0.31
N GLU A 31 0.59 -7.27 -0.81
CA GLU A 31 1.98 -6.85 -0.99
C GLU A 31 2.44 -5.78 0.03
N CYS A 32 1.51 -5.04 0.63
CA CYS A 32 1.76 -3.98 1.59
C CYS A 32 1.55 -4.40 3.06
N TYR A 33 1.52 -5.71 3.34
CA TYR A 33 1.28 -6.26 4.68
C TYR A 33 2.08 -5.56 5.78
N GLN A 34 3.40 -5.46 5.62
CA GLN A 34 4.28 -4.92 6.65
C GLN A 34 4.11 -3.40 6.82
N PRO A 35 4.13 -2.56 5.77
CA PRO A 35 3.83 -1.14 5.90
C PRO A 35 2.46 -0.83 6.54
N ILE A 36 1.41 -1.57 6.14
CA ILE A 36 0.07 -1.42 6.72
C ILE A 36 0.09 -1.77 8.21
N SER A 37 0.74 -2.88 8.56
CA SER A 37 0.89 -3.31 9.96
C SER A 37 1.52 -2.22 10.81
N LEU A 38 2.68 -1.69 10.39
CA LEU A 38 3.41 -0.69 11.15
C LEU A 38 2.61 0.61 11.34
N ALA A 39 1.92 1.08 10.30
CA ALA A 39 1.13 2.31 10.37
C ALA A 39 -0.05 2.18 11.34
N ILE A 40 -0.79 1.07 11.27
CA ILE A 40 -1.95 0.84 12.13
C ILE A 40 -1.54 0.53 13.55
N ASP A 41 -0.47 -0.25 13.74
CA ASP A 41 0.05 -0.57 15.06
C ASP A 41 0.55 0.72 15.76
N CYS A 42 1.19 1.65 15.03
CA CYS A 42 1.54 2.97 15.54
C CYS A 42 0.30 3.78 15.97
N GLU A 43 -0.76 3.83 15.15
CA GLU A 43 -1.99 4.52 15.56
C GLU A 43 -2.61 3.89 16.82
N ARG A 44 -2.61 2.55 16.89
CA ARG A 44 -3.15 1.80 18.03
C ARG A 44 -2.38 2.10 19.31
N GLU A 45 -1.06 2.19 19.25
CA GLU A 45 -0.21 2.55 20.39
C GLU A 45 -0.46 3.98 20.87
N ASN A 46 -0.97 4.86 20.00
CA ASN A 46 -1.20 6.27 20.27
C ASN A 46 -2.68 6.67 20.44
N ARG A 47 -3.60 5.70 20.54
CA ARG A 47 -5.07 5.87 20.59
C ARG A 47 -5.66 6.73 21.73
N GLY A 48 -4.82 7.27 22.61
CA GLY A 48 -5.20 8.21 23.68
C GLY A 48 -4.76 9.66 23.42
N LYS A 49 -4.12 9.94 22.28
CA LYS A 49 -3.63 11.28 21.89
C LYS A 49 -4.60 11.96 20.93
N SER A 50 -4.45 13.27 20.75
CA SER A 50 -5.25 13.98 19.75
C SER A 50 -4.89 13.52 18.33
N ALA A 51 -5.83 13.66 17.38
CA ALA A 51 -5.61 13.26 15.99
C ALA A 51 -4.34 13.87 15.37
N LYS A 52 -4.07 15.16 15.65
CA LYS A 52 -2.86 15.85 15.18
C LYS A 52 -1.57 15.28 15.76
N GLU A 53 -1.59 14.84 17.01
CA GLU A 53 -0.42 14.22 17.65
C GLU A 53 -0.15 12.83 17.10
N ILE A 54 -1.20 12.05 16.86
CA ILE A 54 -1.10 10.74 16.22
C ILE A 54 -0.54 10.89 14.80
N GLU A 55 -1.07 11.84 14.02
CA GLU A 55 -0.58 12.12 12.67
C GLU A 55 0.91 12.47 12.66
N LYS A 56 1.36 13.31 13.59
CA LYS A 56 2.77 13.67 13.71
C LYS A 56 3.65 12.49 14.13
N GLN A 57 3.19 11.66 15.07
CA GLN A 57 3.97 10.54 15.61
C GLN A 57 4.07 9.36 14.64
N CYS A 58 3.00 9.09 13.89
CA CYS A 58 2.95 8.00 12.92
C CYS A 58 3.19 8.47 11.48
N TYR A 59 3.71 9.69 11.29
CA TYR A 59 3.91 10.28 9.96
C TYR A 59 4.75 9.40 9.05
N TYR A 60 5.83 8.82 9.59
CA TYR A 60 6.76 7.99 8.84
C TYR A 60 6.09 6.69 8.38
N GLU A 61 5.48 5.95 9.32
CA GLU A 61 4.81 4.68 9.05
C GLU A 61 3.64 4.87 8.08
N LYS A 62 2.85 5.94 8.26
CA LYS A 62 1.77 6.32 7.33
C LYS A 62 2.30 6.65 5.95
N SER A 63 3.41 7.37 5.85
CA SER A 63 4.02 7.71 4.56
C SER A 63 4.47 6.45 3.83
N HIS A 64 5.06 5.48 4.54
CA HIS A 64 5.46 4.20 3.96
C HIS A 64 4.26 3.34 3.54
N MET A 65 3.21 3.29 4.36
CA MET A 65 1.95 2.62 4.01
C MET A 65 1.34 3.23 2.74
N ASN A 66 1.18 4.57 2.72
CA ASN A 66 0.63 5.29 1.58
C ASN A 66 1.47 5.06 0.31
N PHE A 67 2.80 5.18 0.43
CA PHE A 67 3.68 4.95 -0.70
C PHE A 67 3.57 3.52 -1.24
N CYS A 68 3.51 2.51 -0.36
CA CYS A 68 3.32 1.12 -0.79
C CYS A 68 1.99 0.94 -1.53
N ILE A 69 0.87 1.41 -0.96
CA ILE A 69 -0.46 1.30 -1.57
C ILE A 69 -0.49 1.99 -2.93
N LEU A 70 -0.01 3.23 -3.01
CA LEU A 70 0.04 3.99 -4.26
C LEU A 70 0.92 3.29 -5.33
N SER A 71 2.04 2.70 -4.90
CA SER A 71 2.91 1.94 -5.79
C SER A 71 2.23 0.74 -6.43
N THR A 72 1.18 0.17 -5.81
CA THR A 72 0.43 -0.96 -6.40
C THR A 72 -0.35 -0.57 -7.66
N PHE A 73 -0.67 0.73 -7.84
CA PHE A 73 -1.37 1.24 -9.01
C PHE A 73 -0.43 1.62 -10.17
N CYS A 74 0.81 1.98 -9.84
CA CYS A 74 1.86 2.41 -10.76
C CYS A 74 3.20 1.71 -10.43
N PRO A 75 3.28 0.37 -10.54
CA PRO A 75 4.40 -0.40 -10.01
C PRO A 75 5.72 -0.18 -10.75
N THR A 76 5.68 0.13 -12.04
CA THR A 76 6.88 0.41 -12.84
C THR A 76 7.49 1.74 -12.44
N GLU A 77 6.68 2.79 -12.41
CA GLU A 77 7.11 4.14 -12.06
C GLU A 77 7.57 4.21 -10.60
N ALA A 78 6.89 3.51 -9.70
CA ALA A 78 7.31 3.38 -8.31
C ALA A 78 8.67 2.68 -8.18
N ARG A 79 8.89 1.58 -8.91
CA ARG A 79 10.17 0.88 -8.92
C ARG A 79 11.29 1.79 -9.41
N ASP A 80 11.08 2.50 -10.51
CA ASP A 80 12.07 3.41 -11.07
C ASP A 80 12.43 4.53 -10.07
N LEU A 81 11.42 5.06 -9.37
CA LEU A 81 11.61 6.06 -8.33
C LEU A 81 12.41 5.52 -7.13
N ILE A 82 12.08 4.32 -6.65
CA ILE A 82 12.81 3.64 -5.55
C ILE A 82 14.25 3.38 -5.96
N ASP A 83 14.47 2.83 -7.16
CA ASP A 83 15.81 2.57 -7.68
C ASP A 83 16.63 3.86 -7.75
N CYS A 84 16.02 4.97 -8.19
CA CYS A 84 16.67 6.28 -8.18
C CYS A 84 17.07 6.73 -6.76
N TYR A 85 16.16 6.64 -5.78
CA TYR A 85 16.45 7.02 -4.39
C TYR A 85 17.49 6.10 -3.72
N ASN A 86 17.53 4.83 -4.11
CA ASN A 86 18.55 3.87 -3.68
C ASN A 86 19.89 4.06 -4.38
N GLY A 87 20.00 4.99 -5.33
CA GLY A 87 21.23 5.26 -6.06
C GLY A 87 21.51 4.27 -7.19
N ASN A 88 20.56 3.37 -7.49
CA ASN A 88 20.56 2.51 -8.67
C ASN A 88 20.17 3.38 -9.87
N ILE A 89 21.17 3.90 -10.60
CA ILE A 89 20.96 4.82 -11.71
C ILE A 89 20.31 4.06 -12.88
N ILE A 90 19.01 4.26 -13.08
CA ILE A 90 18.38 3.98 -14.37
C ILE A 90 18.83 5.10 -15.30
N ALA A 91 19.52 4.76 -16.39
CA ALA A 91 20.10 5.71 -17.32
C ALA A 91 19.01 6.48 -18.08
N ILE A 92 18.44 7.51 -17.46
CA ILE A 92 17.78 8.59 -18.18
C ILE A 92 18.93 9.47 -18.66
N ASN A 93 19.32 9.26 -19.92
CA ASN A 93 20.47 9.80 -20.63
C ASN A 93 21.08 11.10 -20.06
N SER A 94 22.41 11.11 -19.93
CA SER A 94 23.30 12.28 -19.72
C SER A 94 23.70 12.65 -18.28
N GLN A 95 24.90 13.22 -18.18
CA GLN A 95 25.87 13.14 -17.08
C GLN A 95 25.68 14.09 -15.88
N ASN A 96 24.63 14.91 -15.76
CA ASN A 96 24.64 15.97 -14.73
C ASN A 96 23.45 15.90 -13.75
N HIS A 97 23.79 15.89 -12.46
CA HIS A 97 22.95 16.04 -11.25
C HIS A 97 21.96 14.91 -10.88
N LYS A 98 22.33 14.07 -9.89
CA LYS A 98 21.47 13.00 -9.31
C LYS A 98 20.15 13.48 -8.69
N LYS A 99 20.09 14.68 -8.10
CA LYS A 99 18.89 15.17 -7.40
C LYS A 99 17.74 15.58 -8.35
N SER A 100 18.04 16.08 -9.54
CA SER A 100 17.00 16.46 -10.52
C SER A 100 16.34 15.25 -11.17
N LYS A 101 17.04 14.10 -11.24
CA LYS A 101 16.54 12.89 -11.91
C LYS A 101 15.45 12.16 -11.11
N CYS A 102 15.61 12.00 -9.80
CA CYS A 102 14.55 11.35 -9.00
C CYS A 102 13.31 12.24 -8.89
N SER A 103 13.47 13.57 -8.96
CA SER A 103 12.32 14.49 -9.04
C SER A 103 11.54 14.34 -10.35
N GLN A 104 12.22 14.08 -11.48
CA GLN A 104 11.54 13.76 -12.74
C GLN A 104 10.79 12.42 -12.64
N LEU A 105 11.40 11.40 -12.06
CA LEU A 105 10.74 10.10 -11.82
C LEU A 105 9.56 10.24 -10.86
N PHE A 106 9.65 11.11 -9.86
CA PHE A 106 8.52 11.44 -8.98
C PHE A 106 7.37 12.03 -9.78
N ASN A 107 7.63 12.99 -10.68
CA ASN A 107 6.58 13.56 -11.53
C ASN A 107 5.96 12.54 -12.48
N ILE A 108 6.75 11.57 -12.97
CA ILE A 108 6.24 10.47 -13.81
C ILE A 108 5.33 9.55 -12.98
N PHE A 109 5.75 9.20 -11.76
CA PHE A 109 4.94 8.44 -10.82
C PHE A 109 3.64 9.17 -10.47
N ASP A 110 3.70 10.46 -10.15
CA ASP A 110 2.53 11.30 -9.86
C ASP A 110 1.56 11.39 -11.05
N ALA A 111 2.08 11.59 -12.27
CA ALA A 111 1.26 11.61 -13.48
C ALA A 111 0.56 10.27 -13.74
N CYS A 112 1.23 9.14 -13.43
CA CYS A 112 0.59 7.84 -13.50
C CYS A 112 -0.57 7.72 -12.50
N LEU A 113 -0.37 8.16 -11.25
CA LEU A 113 -1.41 8.15 -10.22
C LEU A 113 -2.60 9.02 -10.63
N GLN A 114 -2.36 10.23 -11.12
CA GLN A 114 -3.43 11.12 -11.62
C GLN A 114 -4.26 10.43 -12.71
N LYS A 115 -3.61 9.80 -13.68
CA LYS A 115 -4.30 9.05 -14.75
C LYS A 115 -5.12 7.87 -14.22
N LYS A 116 -4.60 7.14 -13.22
CA LYS A 116 -5.32 6.03 -12.57
C LYS A 116 -6.54 6.54 -11.79
N THR A 117 -6.42 7.65 -11.10
CA THR A 117 -7.53 8.31 -10.40
C THR A 117 -8.62 8.75 -11.39
N GLU A 118 -8.26 9.45 -12.47
CA GLU A 118 -9.23 9.85 -13.50
C GLU A 118 -9.94 8.67 -14.15
N GLN A 119 -9.22 7.56 -14.36
CA GLN A 119 -9.81 6.33 -14.89
C GLN A 119 -10.84 5.75 -13.90
N LEU A 120 -10.47 5.64 -12.62
CA LEU A 120 -11.36 5.13 -11.58
C LEU A 120 -12.60 6.00 -11.41
N GLU A 121 -12.45 7.33 -11.42
CA GLU A 121 -13.57 8.26 -11.33
C GLU A 121 -14.53 8.12 -12.52
N LYS A 122 -14.01 7.90 -13.74
CA LYS A 122 -14.84 7.62 -14.92
C LYS A 122 -15.59 6.31 -14.79
N GLU A 123 -14.91 5.25 -14.33
CA GLU A 123 -15.52 3.95 -14.08
C GLU A 123 -16.60 4.04 -13.00
N MET A 124 -16.36 4.74 -11.89
CA MET A 124 -17.33 4.91 -10.81
C MET A 124 -18.58 5.70 -11.20
N ASN A 125 -18.49 6.58 -12.20
CA ASN A 125 -19.63 7.32 -12.73
C ASN A 125 -20.49 6.48 -13.70
N ASP A 126 -20.05 5.27 -14.07
CA ASP A 126 -20.84 4.30 -14.82
C ASP A 126 -21.78 3.53 -13.86
N SER A 127 -23.07 3.48 -14.20
CA SER A 127 -24.10 2.81 -13.38
C SER A 127 -23.91 1.28 -13.29
N THR A 128 -23.00 0.72 -14.09
CA THR A 128 -22.66 -0.70 -14.12
C THR A 128 -21.41 -1.05 -13.31
N TYR A 129 -20.73 -0.05 -12.73
CA TYR A 129 -19.51 -0.27 -11.96
C TYR A 129 -19.73 -1.21 -10.78
N LYS A 130 -18.84 -2.20 -10.68
CA LYS A 130 -18.72 -3.05 -9.49
C LYS A 130 -17.27 -2.96 -9.01
N PRO A 131 -17.04 -2.67 -7.73
CA PRO A 131 -15.69 -2.65 -7.20
C PRO A 131 -15.03 -4.02 -7.40
N PRO A 132 -13.72 -4.06 -7.71
CA PRO A 132 -13.01 -5.32 -7.85
C PRO A 132 -13.08 -6.10 -6.54
N PRO A 133 -13.15 -7.45 -6.60
CA PRO A 133 -13.10 -8.26 -5.39
C PRO A 133 -11.73 -8.11 -4.71
N PRO A 134 -11.64 -8.34 -3.38
CA PRO A 134 -10.38 -8.29 -2.66
C PRO A 134 -9.33 -9.24 -3.27
N LYS A 135 -8.07 -8.82 -3.27
CA LYS A 135 -6.95 -9.58 -3.86
C LYS A 135 -6.56 -10.80 -3.02
N ALA A 136 -6.79 -10.77 -1.72
CA ALA A 136 -6.47 -11.87 -0.81
C ALA A 136 -7.70 -12.36 -0.03
N LYS A 137 -7.71 -13.67 0.25
CA LYS A 137 -8.68 -14.28 1.15
C LYS A 137 -8.06 -14.42 2.54
N VAL A 138 -8.79 -13.98 3.57
CA VAL A 138 -8.35 -14.11 4.96
C VAL A 138 -8.92 -15.38 5.54
N VAL A 139 -8.05 -16.19 6.14
CA VAL A 139 -8.43 -17.37 6.90
C VAL A 139 -7.99 -17.13 8.34
N TYR A 140 -8.96 -17.08 9.26
CA TYR A 140 -8.66 -16.92 10.69
C TYR A 140 -8.13 -18.25 11.24
N VAL A 141 -6.94 -18.22 11.82
CA VAL A 141 -6.40 -19.38 12.53
C VAL A 141 -6.83 -19.26 13.99
N ASN A 142 -7.83 -20.03 14.40
CA ASN A 142 -8.17 -20.17 15.81
C ASN A 142 -7.05 -20.96 16.51
N GLU A 143 -6.44 -20.38 17.55
CA GLU A 143 -5.41 -21.02 18.40
C GLU A 143 -5.90 -22.29 19.12
N ASN A 144 -7.18 -22.65 19.00
CA ASN A 144 -7.75 -23.90 19.51
C ASN A 144 -7.60 -25.11 18.57
N THR A 145 -7.01 -24.95 17.39
CA THR A 145 -6.76 -26.08 16.49
C THR A 145 -5.44 -26.73 16.90
N LYS A 146 -5.50 -27.63 17.89
CA LYS A 146 -4.41 -28.58 18.16
C LYS A 146 -4.12 -29.32 16.86
N ILE A 147 -2.92 -29.11 16.33
CA ILE A 147 -2.36 -29.95 15.28
C ILE A 147 -2.14 -31.32 15.95
N ASN A 148 -3.00 -32.28 15.61
CA ASN A 148 -2.73 -33.71 15.84
C ASN A 148 -1.98 -34.27 14.64
#